data_AF-A0A672I1I6-F1
#
_entry.id   AF-A0A672I1I6-F1
#
_cell.length_a   1.000
_cell.length_b   1.000
_cell.length_c   1.000
_cell.angle_alpha   90.00
_cell.angle_beta   90.00
_cell.angle_gamma   90.00
#
_symmetry.space_group_name_H-M   'P 1'
#
loop_
_entity.id
_entity.type
_entity.pdbx_description
1 polymer ?
#
loop_
_entity_poly.entity_id
_entity_poly.type
_entity_poly.pdbx_seq_one_letter_code
_entity_poly.pdbx_strand_id
1 'polypeptide(L)'
;MLPAVTSLVPTRPHTEMQDKITEVKKVIQLLESEKKVEYEKNQAVTHQKNQMAFQLRQEIKRLSMDLADRSREERCRDAFQKRGLTYGEKQEGEILAIQEQKRLAELKKLDALNHSTRKKQRHLEELQREYEMLKPHTGRACPDVQMTEQMATTVEAKLQETQEAVKEAEMKTAQHMRRRDILQDESRTYQSQLDSLKEEIEKQRKELQRVCLIHDKANSTKTMAESDLQQLTKQLNRKRVERRQTVVATRRIIEECKAEADASDQMAREMMAEDEARRRAARITAEEEERANTRDIFRMLQQTTAATSEQDIRRQHVSCTSETHEQQERLKKENLQLKEEKDLLRQQLYSMICEREARRIRDQQTLEACEQQLQAQQQKSEQARENRDSLSQTLESIRPTILLLAKKLKHTSVDEDTDEQVDPDSVEFVLQQIKQCKAKFLALHTELQKQSDLKAVMKHMDEKFLVVVKERIPDDNNRIKLLDEGIPDVRDDEVGREEEAEGVVPEEAQKSDAQQETEDKPKKAQRTRRRKTKSQSSRDWR
;
A
#
# COMPACT_ATOMS: atom_id res chain seq x y z
N MET A 1 81.86 -35.54 47.08
CA MET A 1 80.90 -34.69 47.82
C MET A 1 80.01 -34.04 46.80
N LEU A 2 78.70 -33.98 46.87
CA LEU A 2 77.63 -34.55 47.69
C LEU A 2 76.41 -34.37 46.76
N PRO A 3 75.43 -35.28 46.77
CA PRO A 3 74.24 -35.18 45.94
C PRO A 3 73.20 -34.28 46.61
N ALA A 4 72.33 -33.66 45.82
CA ALA A 4 71.03 -33.19 46.30
C ALA A 4 70.09 -33.00 45.11
N VAL A 5 69.12 -33.91 45.04
CA VAL A 5 67.80 -33.71 44.44
C VAL A 5 67.20 -32.42 45.03
N THR A 6 66.49 -31.62 44.23
CA THR A 6 65.06 -31.26 44.38
C THR A 6 64.74 -30.03 43.53
N SER A 7 63.52 -30.00 42.99
CA SER A 7 62.69 -28.79 42.81
C SER A 7 62.83 -28.04 41.48
N LEU A 8 61.96 -28.37 40.52
CA LEU A 8 60.70 -27.65 40.21
C LEU A 8 60.92 -26.57 39.13
N VAL A 9 60.38 -26.79 37.93
CA VAL A 9 59.18 -26.11 37.38
C VAL A 9 59.08 -26.41 35.87
N PRO A 10 57.87 -26.64 35.33
CA PRO A 10 57.62 -27.14 33.97
C PRO A 10 57.33 -26.00 32.98
N THR A 11 57.55 -26.21 31.67
CA THR A 11 56.71 -25.79 30.52
C THR A 11 57.48 -25.83 29.19
N ARG A 12 56.76 -26.20 28.12
CA ARG A 12 56.98 -25.88 26.68
C ARG A 12 57.65 -26.92 25.75
N PRO A 13 56.93 -27.95 25.32
CA PRO A 13 57.29 -28.70 24.10
C PRO A 13 56.87 -28.00 22.79
N HIS A 14 55.98 -26.99 22.85
CA HIS A 14 55.44 -26.34 21.64
C HIS A 14 56.36 -25.26 21.04
N THR A 15 57.18 -24.60 21.87
CA THR A 15 58.14 -23.59 21.40
C THR A 15 59.35 -24.21 20.73
N GLU A 16 59.93 -25.31 21.25
CA GLU A 16 61.06 -25.97 20.58
C GLU A 16 60.71 -26.54 19.20
N MET A 17 59.48 -27.04 19.03
CA MET A 17 59.00 -27.53 17.73
C MET A 17 58.74 -26.36 16.77
N GLN A 18 58.20 -25.24 17.25
CA GLN A 18 58.04 -24.03 16.45
C GLN A 18 59.39 -23.41 16.09
N ASP A 19 60.38 -23.43 16.98
CA ASP A 19 61.73 -22.94 16.73
C ASP A 19 62.39 -23.77 15.63
N LYS A 20 62.34 -25.11 15.71
CA LYS A 20 62.83 -26.00 14.62
C LYS A 20 62.10 -25.78 13.30
N ILE A 21 60.79 -25.55 13.31
CA ILE A 21 60.03 -25.23 12.09
C ILE A 21 60.44 -23.87 11.52
N THR A 22 60.66 -22.85 12.35
CA THR A 22 61.13 -21.54 11.88
C THR A 22 62.58 -21.62 11.38
N GLU A 23 63.41 -22.45 11.97
CA GLU A 23 64.79 -22.70 11.52
C GLU A 23 64.80 -23.41 10.17
N VAL A 24 64.00 -24.47 9.98
CA VAL A 24 63.84 -25.13 8.67
C VAL A 24 63.28 -24.17 7.63
N LYS A 25 62.30 -23.32 7.98
CA LYS A 25 61.77 -22.30 7.06
C LYS A 25 62.83 -21.27 6.67
N LYS A 26 63.69 -20.83 7.61
CA LYS A 26 64.82 -19.95 7.32
C LYS A 26 65.86 -20.62 6.41
N VAL A 27 66.16 -21.90 6.64
CA VAL A 27 67.06 -22.68 5.79
C VAL A 27 66.48 -22.84 4.38
N ILE A 28 65.18 -23.11 4.25
CA ILE A 28 64.49 -23.17 2.94
C ILE A 28 64.57 -21.81 2.23
N GLN A 29 64.27 -20.71 2.92
CA GLN A 29 64.39 -19.37 2.33
C GLN A 29 65.81 -19.02 1.91
N LEU A 30 66.81 -19.39 2.72
CA LEU A 30 68.23 -19.22 2.37
C LEU A 30 68.59 -20.04 1.12
N LEU A 31 68.20 -21.32 1.05
CA LEU A 31 68.44 -22.17 -0.11
C LEU A 31 67.70 -21.67 -1.37
N GLU A 32 66.50 -21.11 -1.23
CA GLU A 32 65.78 -20.48 -2.33
C GLU A 32 66.49 -19.19 -2.80
N SER A 33 67.03 -18.40 -1.87
CA SER A 33 67.81 -17.21 -2.21
C SER A 33 69.15 -17.56 -2.86
N GLU A 34 69.84 -18.61 -2.39
CA GLU A 34 71.09 -19.12 -2.98
C GLU A 34 70.83 -19.67 -4.38
N LYS A 35 69.78 -20.49 -4.57
CA LYS A 35 69.37 -20.96 -5.90
C LYS A 35 69.06 -19.80 -6.85
N LYS A 36 68.42 -18.74 -6.35
CA LYS A 36 68.13 -17.55 -7.16
C LYS A 36 69.41 -16.82 -7.56
N VAL A 37 70.34 -16.61 -6.63
CA VAL A 37 71.65 -15.97 -6.91
C VAL A 37 72.48 -16.83 -7.87
N GLU A 38 72.50 -18.15 -7.70
CA GLU A 38 73.16 -19.07 -8.62
C GLU A 38 72.53 -19.04 -10.02
N TYR A 39 71.20 -18.97 -10.11
CA TYR A 39 70.50 -18.84 -11.38
C TYR A 39 70.84 -17.52 -12.08
N GLU A 40 70.82 -16.39 -11.38
CA GLU A 40 71.20 -15.08 -11.91
C GLU A 40 72.67 -15.05 -12.34
N LYS A 41 73.58 -15.64 -11.56
CA LYS A 41 74.99 -15.78 -11.92
C LYS A 41 75.18 -16.65 -13.17
N ASN A 42 74.50 -17.78 -13.25
CA ASN A 42 74.54 -18.65 -14.43
C ASN A 42 73.98 -17.95 -15.67
N GLN A 43 72.90 -17.17 -15.52
CA GLN A 43 72.31 -16.38 -16.60
C GLN A 43 73.28 -15.30 -17.09
N ALA A 44 73.95 -14.59 -16.18
CA ALA A 44 74.98 -13.60 -16.52
C ALA A 44 76.17 -14.23 -17.25
N VAL A 45 76.69 -15.36 -16.77
CA VAL A 45 77.78 -16.10 -17.45
C VAL A 45 77.34 -16.60 -18.83
N THR A 46 76.09 -17.05 -18.97
CA THR A 46 75.55 -17.50 -20.25
C THR A 46 75.43 -16.34 -21.23
N HIS A 47 74.98 -15.17 -20.76
CA HIS A 47 74.93 -13.97 -21.57
C HIS A 47 76.32 -13.52 -22.03
N GLN A 48 77.32 -13.57 -21.15
CA GLN A 48 78.70 -13.23 -21.49
C GLN A 48 79.31 -14.22 -22.50
N LYS A 49 79.09 -15.53 -22.31
CA LYS A 49 79.52 -16.57 -23.27
C LYS A 49 78.85 -16.38 -24.63
N ASN A 50 77.56 -16.04 -24.66
CA ASN A 50 76.85 -15.78 -25.91
C ASN A 50 77.38 -14.53 -26.63
N GLN A 51 77.70 -13.46 -25.90
CA GLN A 51 78.36 -12.28 -26.47
C GLN A 51 79.74 -12.61 -27.04
N MET A 52 80.56 -13.38 -26.32
CA MET A 52 81.88 -13.80 -26.81
C MET A 52 81.75 -14.72 -28.03
N ALA A 53 80.80 -15.65 -28.03
CA ALA A 53 80.53 -16.50 -29.18
C ALA A 53 80.07 -15.68 -30.41
N PHE A 54 79.30 -14.62 -30.20
CA PHE A 54 78.91 -13.71 -31.26
C PHE A 54 80.12 -12.94 -31.83
N GLN A 55 80.98 -12.40 -30.97
CA GLN A 55 82.22 -11.74 -31.39
C GLN A 55 83.14 -12.69 -32.18
N LEU A 56 83.35 -13.91 -31.68
CA LEU A 56 84.13 -14.93 -32.38
C LEU A 56 83.52 -15.30 -33.73
N ARG A 57 82.19 -15.41 -33.84
CA ARG A 57 81.52 -15.65 -35.13
C ARG A 57 81.73 -14.49 -36.11
N GLN A 58 81.68 -13.25 -35.65
CA GLN A 58 81.97 -12.08 -36.48
C GLN A 58 83.44 -12.09 -36.94
N GLU A 59 84.37 -12.43 -36.04
CA GLU A 59 85.79 -12.48 -36.37
C GLU A 59 86.13 -13.63 -37.31
N ILE A 60 85.55 -14.81 -37.13
CA ILE A 60 85.63 -15.93 -38.08
C ILE A 60 85.09 -15.51 -39.43
N LYS A 61 83.96 -14.79 -39.47
CA LYS A 61 83.41 -14.28 -40.74
C LYS A 61 84.38 -13.29 -41.40
N ARG A 62 84.95 -12.36 -40.65
CA ARG A 62 85.94 -11.39 -41.14
C ARG A 62 87.20 -12.09 -41.66
N LEU A 63 87.78 -13.01 -40.89
CA LEU A 63 88.96 -13.78 -41.30
C LEU A 63 88.69 -14.68 -42.49
N SER A 64 87.49 -15.28 -42.58
CA SER A 64 87.09 -16.06 -43.74
C SER A 64 86.97 -15.19 -45.00
N MET A 65 86.51 -13.94 -44.86
CA MET A 65 86.50 -12.99 -45.96
C MET A 65 87.93 -12.58 -46.34
N ASP A 66 88.77 -12.23 -45.37
CA ASP A 66 90.17 -11.87 -45.61
C ASP A 66 90.96 -13.02 -46.27
N LEU A 67 90.74 -14.27 -45.86
CA LEU A 67 91.32 -15.45 -46.48
C LEU A 67 90.76 -15.69 -47.89
N ALA A 68 89.47 -15.48 -48.11
CA ALA A 68 88.89 -15.58 -49.45
C ALA A 68 89.50 -14.53 -50.39
N ASP A 69 89.71 -13.31 -49.92
CA ASP A 69 90.32 -12.24 -50.72
C ASP A 69 91.81 -12.47 -50.95
N ARG A 70 92.58 -12.90 -49.94
CA ARG A 70 93.97 -13.35 -50.15
C ARG A 70 94.06 -14.53 -51.11
N SER A 71 93.17 -15.51 -51.02
CA SER A 71 93.12 -16.63 -51.96
C SER A 71 92.75 -16.20 -53.38
N ARG A 72 91.97 -15.12 -53.54
CA ARG A 72 91.67 -14.52 -54.85
C ARG A 72 92.91 -13.80 -55.37
N GLU A 73 93.60 -13.04 -54.54
CA GLU A 73 94.86 -12.37 -54.92
C GLU A 73 95.97 -13.36 -55.26
N GLU A 74 96.10 -14.46 -54.51
CA GLU A 74 97.02 -15.57 -54.82
C GLU A 74 96.61 -16.28 -56.09
N ARG A 75 95.32 -16.60 -56.30
CA ARG A 75 94.83 -17.16 -57.56
C ARG A 75 95.05 -16.21 -58.74
N CYS A 76 94.90 -14.90 -58.55
CA CYS A 76 95.23 -13.90 -59.55
C CYS A 76 96.74 -13.91 -59.84
N ARG A 77 97.59 -13.86 -58.82
CA ARG A 77 99.05 -13.97 -58.98
C ARG A 77 99.46 -15.26 -59.68
N ASP A 78 98.95 -16.41 -59.26
CA ASP A 78 99.19 -17.72 -59.88
C ASP A 78 98.66 -17.78 -61.31
N ALA A 79 97.49 -17.19 -61.61
CA ALA A 79 96.95 -17.14 -62.97
C ALA A 79 97.82 -16.29 -63.90
N PHE A 80 98.38 -15.18 -63.39
CA PHE A 80 99.34 -14.37 -64.12
C PHE A 80 100.71 -15.06 -64.26
N GLN A 81 101.15 -15.84 -63.27
CA GLN A 81 102.41 -16.61 -63.34
C GLN A 81 102.31 -17.87 -64.22
N LYS A 82 101.14 -18.55 -64.26
CA LYS A 82 100.89 -19.75 -65.08
C LYS A 82 100.57 -19.44 -66.55
N ARG A 83 100.06 -18.24 -66.87
CA ARG A 83 99.85 -17.77 -68.26
C ARG A 83 101.10 -17.10 -68.82
N GLY A 84 102.19 -17.85 -68.92
CA GLY A 84 103.43 -17.41 -69.55
C GLY A 84 103.23 -16.83 -70.97
N LEU A 85 103.05 -15.50 -71.03
CA LEU A 85 103.36 -14.50 -72.07
C LEU A 85 102.68 -14.54 -73.47
N THR A 86 102.58 -13.33 -74.02
CA THR A 86 102.42 -12.87 -75.42
C THR A 86 101.01 -12.51 -75.92
N TYR A 87 100.79 -11.21 -76.14
CA TYR A 87 99.63 -10.63 -76.83
C TYR A 87 99.77 -10.82 -78.35
N GLY A 88 98.75 -11.39 -78.99
CA GLY A 88 98.66 -11.54 -80.45
C GLY A 88 97.30 -11.09 -80.97
N GLU A 89 97.30 -10.22 -81.98
CA GLU A 89 96.18 -9.45 -82.54
C GLU A 89 94.94 -10.27 -82.95
N LYS A 90 95.07 -11.59 -83.20
CA LYS A 90 93.93 -12.46 -83.52
C LYS A 90 92.97 -12.67 -82.34
N GLN A 91 93.43 -12.52 -81.10
CA GLN A 91 92.55 -12.54 -79.92
C GLN A 91 91.91 -11.17 -79.65
N GLU A 92 92.50 -10.06 -80.08
CA GLU A 92 91.93 -8.72 -79.89
C GLU A 92 90.64 -8.54 -80.70
N GLY A 93 90.60 -9.02 -81.95
CA GLY A 93 89.38 -8.99 -82.76
C GLY A 93 88.24 -9.82 -82.17
N GLU A 94 88.55 -11.00 -81.62
CA GLU A 94 87.56 -11.83 -80.92
C GLU A 94 87.10 -11.19 -79.61
N ILE A 95 88.00 -10.56 -78.86
CA ILE A 95 87.68 -9.80 -77.64
C ILE A 95 86.77 -8.61 -77.97
N LEU A 96 87.06 -7.85 -79.03
CA LEU A 96 86.24 -6.73 -79.50
C LEU A 96 84.86 -7.19 -79.96
N ALA A 97 84.78 -8.27 -80.75
CA ALA A 97 83.49 -8.84 -81.18
C ALA A 97 82.64 -9.32 -79.98
N ILE A 98 83.27 -9.95 -78.98
CA ILE A 98 82.59 -10.35 -77.73
C ILE A 98 82.14 -9.11 -76.94
N GLN A 99 82.94 -8.04 -76.90
CA GLN A 99 82.58 -6.78 -76.24
C GLN A 99 81.43 -6.07 -76.97
N GLU A 100 81.43 -6.03 -78.30
CA GLU A 100 80.33 -5.47 -79.09
C GLU A 100 79.05 -6.27 -78.92
N GLN A 101 79.11 -7.60 -78.93
CA GLN A 101 77.95 -8.45 -78.65
C GLN A 101 77.40 -8.23 -77.23
N LYS A 102 78.28 -8.08 -76.23
CA LYS A 102 77.87 -7.72 -74.86
C LYS A 102 77.21 -6.35 -74.82
N ARG A 103 77.77 -5.35 -75.50
CA ARG A 103 77.22 -4.00 -75.57
C ARG A 103 75.84 -3.99 -76.23
N LEU A 104 75.65 -4.75 -77.32
CA LEU A 104 74.35 -4.89 -77.98
C LEU A 104 73.34 -5.64 -77.11
N ALA A 105 73.77 -6.67 -76.38
CA ALA A 105 72.90 -7.38 -75.44
C ALA A 105 72.46 -6.48 -74.26
N GLU A 106 73.37 -5.64 -73.75
CA GLU A 106 73.06 -4.63 -72.74
C GLU A 106 72.10 -3.55 -73.27
N LEU A 107 72.30 -3.09 -74.52
CA LEU A 107 71.39 -2.13 -75.15
C LEU A 107 69.97 -2.70 -75.29
N LYS A 108 69.84 -3.94 -75.77
CA LYS A 108 68.54 -4.63 -75.85
C LYS A 108 67.86 -4.78 -74.48
N LYS A 109 68.63 -5.07 -73.43
CA LYS A 109 68.11 -5.11 -72.05
C LYS A 109 67.65 -3.74 -71.60
N LEU A 110 68.40 -2.69 -71.91
CA LEU A 110 68.04 -1.31 -71.58
C LEU A 110 66.76 -0.87 -72.30
N ASP A 111 66.61 -1.20 -73.58
CA ASP A 111 65.40 -0.89 -74.35
C ASP A 111 64.18 -1.64 -73.82
N ALA A 112 64.33 -2.91 -73.44
CA ALA A 112 63.27 -3.68 -72.80
C ALA A 112 62.84 -3.08 -71.44
N LEU A 113 63.81 -2.66 -70.63
CA LEU A 113 63.56 -1.96 -69.36
C LEU A 113 62.86 -0.63 -69.59
N ASN A 114 63.33 0.18 -70.55
CA ASN A 114 62.71 1.46 -70.91
C ASN A 114 61.27 1.28 -71.38
N HIS A 115 60.98 0.25 -72.19
CA HIS A 115 59.62 -0.06 -72.59
C HIS A 115 58.73 -0.44 -71.40
N SER A 116 59.22 -1.28 -70.49
CA SER A 116 58.51 -1.65 -69.25
C SER A 116 58.23 -0.45 -68.36
N THR A 117 59.22 0.43 -68.17
CA THR A 117 59.07 1.68 -67.41
C THR A 117 58.03 2.61 -68.04
N ARG A 118 58.10 2.84 -69.36
CA ARG A 118 57.10 3.66 -70.08
C ARG A 118 55.69 3.07 -70.00
N LYS A 119 55.55 1.74 -69.98
CA LYS A 119 54.25 1.08 -69.81
C LYS A 119 53.70 1.30 -68.41
N LYS A 120 54.55 1.16 -67.38
CA LYS A 120 54.17 1.44 -65.99
C LYS A 120 53.82 2.92 -65.77
N GLN A 121 54.57 3.84 -66.37
CA GLN A 121 54.27 5.28 -66.32
C GLN A 121 52.91 5.61 -66.95
N ARG A 122 52.61 5.09 -68.15
CA ARG A 122 51.30 5.27 -68.76
C ARG A 122 50.16 4.74 -67.90
N HIS A 123 50.34 3.54 -67.35
CA HIS A 123 49.34 2.96 -66.45
C HIS A 123 49.15 3.80 -65.18
N LEU A 124 50.24 4.35 -64.63
CA LEU A 124 50.18 5.23 -63.47
C LEU A 124 49.46 6.54 -63.80
N GLU A 125 49.70 7.13 -64.97
CA GLU A 125 48.97 8.32 -65.44
C GLU A 125 47.48 8.02 -65.69
N GLU A 126 47.13 6.84 -66.23
CA GLU A 126 45.75 6.39 -66.36
C GLU A 126 45.08 6.27 -65.00
N LEU A 127 45.73 5.60 -64.04
CA LEU A 127 45.23 5.46 -62.67
C LEU A 127 45.10 6.82 -61.96
N GLN A 128 46.03 7.75 -62.22
CA GLN A 128 45.95 9.11 -61.71
C GLN A 128 44.76 9.88 -62.31
N ARG A 129 44.51 9.76 -63.62
CA ARG A 129 43.33 10.35 -64.24
C ARG A 129 42.04 9.73 -63.70
N GLU A 130 41.98 8.40 -63.54
CA GLU A 130 40.85 7.72 -62.92
C GLU A 130 40.63 8.19 -61.48
N TYR A 131 41.71 8.31 -60.70
CA TYR A 131 41.67 8.82 -59.34
C TYR A 131 41.20 10.28 -59.29
N GLU A 132 41.68 11.16 -60.20
CA GLU A 132 41.25 12.56 -60.28
C GLU A 132 39.78 12.69 -60.71
N MET A 133 39.29 11.79 -61.57
CA MET A 133 37.88 11.71 -61.96
C MET A 133 36.99 11.15 -60.84
N LEU A 134 37.50 10.20 -60.04
CA LEU A 134 36.81 9.68 -58.87
C LEU A 134 36.93 10.57 -57.64
N LYS A 135 37.91 11.47 -57.60
CA LYS A 135 38.12 12.37 -56.47
C LYS A 135 36.88 13.24 -56.35
N PRO A 136 36.06 13.07 -55.31
CA PRO A 136 34.92 13.95 -55.12
C PRO A 136 35.49 15.35 -54.96
N HIS A 137 35.09 16.27 -55.84
CA HIS A 137 35.27 17.68 -55.55
C HIS A 137 34.63 17.90 -54.18
N THR A 138 35.43 18.25 -53.18
CA THR A 138 35.10 18.28 -51.74
C THR A 138 34.08 19.37 -51.37
N GLY A 139 33.10 19.62 -52.23
CA GLY A 139 31.99 20.56 -52.04
C GLY A 139 30.66 20.08 -52.60
N ARG A 140 30.55 18.88 -53.19
CA ARG A 140 29.26 18.31 -53.60
C ARG A 140 28.95 17.08 -52.75
N ALA A 141 28.06 17.25 -51.78
CA ALA A 141 27.48 16.13 -51.05
C ALA A 141 26.86 15.15 -52.07
N CYS A 142 27.29 13.90 -52.03
CA CYS A 142 26.73 12.85 -52.87
C CYS A 142 25.33 12.51 -52.29
N PRO A 143 24.23 12.67 -53.05
CA PRO A 143 22.87 12.46 -52.55
C PRO A 143 22.65 11.07 -51.95
N ASP A 144 23.32 10.05 -52.49
CA ASP A 144 23.24 8.66 -52.01
C ASP A 144 23.69 8.51 -50.56
N VAL A 145 24.78 9.18 -50.16
CA VAL A 145 25.33 9.03 -48.80
C VAL A 145 24.42 9.71 -47.77
N GLN A 146 23.91 10.90 -48.09
CA GLN A 146 22.93 11.59 -47.22
C GLN A 146 21.63 10.80 -47.09
N MET A 147 21.17 10.17 -48.17
CA MET A 147 19.94 9.38 -48.13
C MET A 147 20.12 8.11 -47.31
N THR A 148 21.30 7.47 -47.36
CA THR A 148 21.62 6.33 -46.50
C THR A 148 21.73 6.72 -45.01
N GLU A 149 22.28 7.88 -44.68
CA GLU A 149 22.34 8.38 -43.30
C GLU A 149 20.95 8.74 -42.75
N GLN A 150 20.09 9.35 -43.58
CA GLN A 150 18.69 9.61 -43.21
C GLN A 150 17.88 8.32 -43.03
N MET A 151 18.10 7.31 -43.87
CA MET A 151 17.50 6.00 -43.68
C MET A 151 18.00 5.31 -42.40
N ALA A 152 19.31 5.37 -42.11
CA ALA A 152 19.88 4.81 -40.90
C ALA A 152 19.30 5.46 -39.63
N THR A 153 19.26 6.79 -39.58
CA THR A 153 18.67 7.53 -38.44
C THR A 153 17.18 7.25 -38.28
N THR A 154 16.43 7.12 -39.39
CA THR A 154 15.01 6.74 -39.34
C THR A 154 14.81 5.33 -38.81
N VAL A 155 15.66 4.37 -39.20
CA VAL A 155 15.61 2.99 -38.69
C VAL A 155 16.00 2.93 -37.22
N GLU A 156 17.00 3.71 -36.79
CA GLU A 156 17.39 3.83 -35.37
C GLU A 156 16.26 4.41 -34.51
N ALA A 157 15.59 5.47 -34.99
CA ALA A 157 14.44 6.05 -34.28
C ALA A 157 13.29 5.04 -34.14
N LYS A 158 12.95 4.32 -35.22
CA LYS A 158 11.94 3.26 -35.18
C LYS A 158 12.35 2.11 -34.25
N LEU A 159 13.62 1.74 -34.23
CA LEU A 159 14.12 0.71 -33.32
C LEU A 159 13.96 1.15 -31.86
N GLN A 160 14.31 2.39 -31.53
CA GLN A 160 14.11 2.94 -30.18
C GLN A 160 12.62 2.94 -29.79
N GLU A 161 11.74 3.41 -30.67
CA GLU A 161 10.29 3.39 -30.45
C GLU A 161 9.77 1.97 -30.15
N THR A 162 10.19 0.98 -30.94
CA THR A 162 9.79 -0.42 -30.69
C THR A 162 10.35 -0.98 -29.38
N GLN A 163 11.57 -0.59 -28.99
CA GLN A 163 12.16 -1.03 -27.72
C GLN A 163 11.42 -0.43 -26.51
N GLU A 164 10.98 0.82 -26.61
CA GLU A 164 10.17 1.47 -25.58
C GLU A 164 8.79 0.82 -25.47
N ALA A 165 8.14 0.53 -26.60
CA ALA A 165 6.87 -0.19 -26.63
C ALA A 165 6.98 -1.59 -26.00
N VAL A 166 8.09 -2.31 -26.24
CA VAL A 166 8.34 -3.63 -25.62
C VAL A 166 8.50 -3.50 -24.11
N LYS A 167 9.29 -2.53 -23.61
CA LYS A 167 9.45 -2.30 -22.16
C LYS A 167 8.12 -1.94 -21.49
N GLU A 168 7.29 -1.14 -22.15
CA GLU A 168 5.97 -0.80 -21.64
C GLU A 168 5.05 -2.04 -21.58
N ALA A 169 5.07 -2.88 -22.62
CA ALA A 169 4.31 -4.13 -22.66
C ALA A 169 4.77 -5.12 -21.57
N GLU A 170 6.08 -5.22 -21.32
CA GLU A 170 6.64 -6.02 -20.22
C GLU A 170 6.18 -5.50 -18.85
N MET A 171 6.22 -4.18 -18.64
CA MET A 171 5.75 -3.55 -17.41
C MET A 171 4.26 -3.82 -17.16
N LYS A 172 3.42 -3.66 -18.18
CA LYS A 172 1.98 -3.97 -18.12
C LYS A 172 1.75 -5.44 -17.81
N THR A 173 2.46 -6.34 -18.50
CA THR A 173 2.37 -7.79 -18.27
C THR A 173 2.75 -8.13 -16.83
N ALA A 174 3.85 -7.58 -16.32
CA ALA A 174 4.26 -7.77 -14.93
C ALA A 174 3.21 -7.26 -13.92
N GLN A 175 2.56 -6.13 -14.19
CA GLN A 175 1.46 -5.61 -13.37
C GLN A 175 0.25 -6.55 -13.38
N HIS A 176 -0.15 -7.05 -14.55
CA HIS A 176 -1.25 -8.01 -14.65
C HIS A 176 -0.95 -9.33 -13.94
N MET A 177 0.29 -9.82 -14.04
CA MET A 177 0.74 -11.02 -13.32
C MET A 177 0.65 -10.83 -11.82
N ARG A 178 1.17 -9.71 -11.27
CA ARG A 178 1.04 -9.38 -9.84
C ARG A 178 -0.41 -9.34 -9.38
N ARG A 179 -1.29 -8.70 -10.16
CA ARG A 179 -2.73 -8.62 -9.83
C ARG A 179 -3.39 -9.98 -9.85
N ARG A 180 -3.05 -10.83 -10.82
CA ARG A 180 -3.54 -12.21 -10.90
C ARG A 180 -3.10 -13.01 -9.69
N ASP A 181 -1.84 -12.92 -9.28
CA ASP A 181 -1.30 -13.69 -8.16
C ASP A 181 -2.00 -13.29 -6.84
N ILE A 182 -2.23 -11.99 -6.61
CA ILE A 182 -3.02 -11.51 -5.46
C ILE A 182 -4.44 -12.09 -5.49
N LEU A 183 -5.14 -12.00 -6.63
CA LEU A 183 -6.50 -12.53 -6.76
C LEU A 183 -6.54 -14.05 -6.57
N GLN A 184 -5.51 -14.76 -7.02
CA GLN A 184 -5.41 -16.19 -6.84
C GLN A 184 -5.20 -16.55 -5.37
N ASP A 185 -4.35 -15.82 -4.66
CA ASP A 185 -4.16 -16.01 -3.23
C ASP A 185 -5.42 -15.67 -2.41
N GLU A 186 -6.10 -14.57 -2.73
CA GLU A 186 -7.41 -14.24 -2.15
C GLU A 186 -8.43 -15.36 -2.41
N SER A 187 -8.49 -15.88 -3.63
CA SER A 187 -9.40 -16.97 -3.99
C SER A 187 -9.18 -18.24 -3.17
N ARG A 188 -7.92 -18.56 -2.83
CA ARG A 188 -7.56 -19.69 -1.97
C ARG A 188 -8.04 -19.46 -0.53
N THR A 189 -8.05 -18.22 -0.06
CA THR A 189 -8.43 -17.88 1.32
C THR A 189 -9.94 -17.77 1.54
N TYR A 190 -10.73 -17.47 0.52
CA TYR A 190 -12.19 -17.27 0.67
C TYR A 190 -12.90 -18.48 1.27
N GLN A 191 -12.50 -19.70 0.91
CA GLN A 191 -13.14 -20.90 1.45
C GLN A 191 -12.96 -21.00 2.98
N SER A 192 -11.74 -20.74 3.47
CA SER A 192 -11.45 -20.76 4.90
C SER A 192 -12.21 -19.65 5.65
N GLN A 193 -12.30 -18.45 5.07
CA GLN A 193 -13.08 -17.35 5.65
C GLN A 193 -14.57 -17.68 5.72
N LEU A 194 -15.13 -18.26 4.65
CA LEU A 194 -16.51 -18.70 4.60
C LEU A 194 -16.80 -19.77 5.66
N ASP A 195 -15.89 -20.74 5.82
CA ASP A 195 -16.08 -21.82 6.78
C ASP A 195 -16.00 -21.29 8.23
N SER A 196 -15.07 -20.36 8.51
CA SER A 196 -15.03 -19.66 9.80
C SER A 196 -16.31 -18.88 10.10
N LEU A 197 -16.85 -18.14 9.11
CA LEU A 197 -18.11 -17.41 9.27
C LEU A 197 -19.30 -18.35 9.50
N LYS A 198 -19.36 -19.49 8.78
CA LYS A 198 -20.40 -20.51 8.99
C LYS A 198 -20.32 -21.09 10.40
N GLU A 199 -19.13 -21.40 10.89
CA GLU A 199 -18.94 -21.90 12.26
C GLU A 199 -19.41 -20.90 13.30
N GLU A 200 -19.12 -19.61 13.11
CA GLU A 200 -19.54 -18.56 14.02
C GLU A 200 -21.08 -18.38 14.02
N ILE A 201 -21.72 -18.43 12.84
CA ILE A 201 -23.18 -18.42 12.72
C ILE A 201 -23.79 -19.61 13.47
N GLU A 202 -23.22 -20.81 13.32
CA GLU A 202 -23.71 -22.00 14.02
C GLU A 202 -23.52 -21.91 15.54
N LYS A 203 -22.41 -21.33 16.02
CA LYS A 203 -22.22 -21.05 17.46
C LYS A 203 -23.26 -20.07 17.98
N GLN A 204 -23.51 -18.98 17.25
CA GLN A 204 -24.49 -17.97 17.64
C GLN A 204 -25.92 -18.54 17.64
N ARG A 205 -26.27 -19.39 16.68
CA ARG A 205 -27.56 -20.11 16.65
C ARG A 205 -27.74 -20.99 17.89
N LYS A 206 -26.70 -21.73 18.29
CA LYS A 206 -26.74 -22.59 19.48
C LYS A 206 -26.90 -21.77 20.76
N GLU A 207 -26.19 -20.64 20.89
CA GLU A 207 -26.35 -19.78 22.08
C GLU A 207 -27.74 -19.13 22.11
N LEU A 208 -28.26 -18.69 20.96
CA LEU A 208 -29.63 -18.15 20.88
C LEU A 208 -30.66 -19.20 21.33
N GLN A 209 -30.55 -20.44 20.86
CA GLN A 209 -31.39 -21.54 21.32
C GLN A 209 -31.29 -21.75 22.84
N ARG A 210 -30.08 -21.72 23.39
CA ARG A 210 -29.85 -21.85 24.84
C ARG A 210 -30.53 -20.74 25.62
N VAL A 211 -30.41 -19.49 25.16
CA VAL A 211 -31.04 -18.33 25.78
C VAL A 211 -32.56 -18.40 25.70
N CYS A 212 -33.13 -18.80 24.56
CA CYS A 212 -34.57 -19.02 24.41
C CYS A 212 -35.09 -20.05 25.42
N LEU A 213 -34.40 -21.18 25.58
CA LEU A 213 -34.79 -22.21 26.57
C LEU A 213 -34.78 -21.66 28.01
N ILE A 214 -33.78 -20.84 28.36
CA ILE A 214 -33.71 -20.21 29.68
C ILE A 214 -34.85 -19.21 29.87
N HIS A 215 -35.14 -18.41 28.84
CA HIS A 215 -36.24 -17.45 28.86
C HIS A 215 -37.61 -18.15 29.03
N ASP A 216 -37.85 -19.24 28.33
CA ASP A 216 -39.09 -20.01 28.44
C ASP A 216 -39.23 -20.64 29.83
N LYS A 217 -38.12 -21.14 30.39
CA LYS A 217 -38.06 -21.61 31.77
C LYS A 217 -38.33 -20.48 32.78
N ALA A 218 -37.77 -19.29 32.56
CA ALA A 218 -37.99 -18.14 33.44
C ALA A 218 -39.44 -17.63 33.36
N ASN A 219 -40.06 -17.67 32.18
CA ASN A 219 -41.46 -17.28 32.01
C ASN A 219 -42.42 -18.29 32.62
N SER A 220 -42.16 -19.60 32.46
CA SER A 220 -42.95 -20.63 33.12
C SER A 220 -42.85 -20.52 34.65
N THR A 221 -41.66 -20.29 35.22
CA THR A 221 -41.56 -20.08 36.68
C THR A 221 -42.22 -18.79 37.14
N LYS A 222 -42.13 -17.70 36.37
CA LYS A 222 -42.83 -16.45 36.66
C LYS A 222 -44.35 -16.63 36.67
N THR A 223 -44.91 -17.26 35.63
CA THR A 223 -46.36 -17.49 35.52
C THR A 223 -46.88 -18.41 36.63
N MET A 224 -46.11 -19.42 37.03
CA MET A 224 -46.42 -20.25 38.19
C MET A 224 -46.44 -19.41 39.48
N ALA A 225 -45.41 -18.60 39.74
CA ALA A 225 -45.36 -17.74 40.92
C ALA A 225 -46.48 -16.70 40.96
N GLU A 226 -46.85 -16.12 39.80
CA GLU A 226 -47.99 -15.21 39.67
C GLU A 226 -49.32 -15.91 40.01
N SER A 227 -49.52 -17.14 39.51
CA SER A 227 -50.69 -17.96 39.86
C SER A 227 -50.76 -18.25 41.36
N ASP A 228 -49.65 -18.68 41.97
CA ASP A 228 -49.57 -18.96 43.41
C ASP A 228 -49.87 -17.71 44.25
N LEU A 229 -49.32 -16.56 43.85
CA LEU A 229 -49.58 -15.29 44.50
C LEU A 229 -51.05 -14.87 44.38
N GLN A 230 -51.67 -15.07 43.21
CA GLN A 230 -53.10 -14.83 43.02
C GLN A 230 -53.95 -15.74 43.93
N GLN A 231 -53.60 -17.02 44.06
CA GLN A 231 -54.29 -17.96 44.95
C GLN A 231 -54.17 -17.55 46.42
N LEU A 232 -52.96 -17.25 46.89
CA LEU A 232 -52.73 -16.79 48.26
C LEU A 232 -53.47 -15.48 48.56
N THR A 233 -53.49 -14.55 47.62
CA THR A 233 -54.23 -13.28 47.75
C THR A 233 -55.73 -13.54 47.88
N LYS A 234 -56.30 -14.44 47.06
CA LYS A 234 -57.71 -14.85 47.17
C LYS A 234 -58.00 -15.49 48.53
N GLN A 235 -57.14 -16.38 49.02
CA GLN A 235 -57.29 -17.02 50.32
C GLN A 235 -57.22 -16.01 51.48
N LEU A 236 -56.26 -15.07 51.43
CA LEU A 236 -56.10 -14.04 52.44
C LEU A 236 -57.32 -13.11 52.47
N ASN A 237 -57.86 -12.73 51.31
CA ASN A 237 -59.07 -11.94 51.22
C ASN A 237 -60.29 -12.68 51.78
N ARG A 238 -60.45 -13.98 51.51
CA ARG A 238 -61.50 -14.81 52.13
C ARG A 238 -61.38 -14.80 53.66
N LYS A 239 -60.19 -15.10 54.20
CA LYS A 239 -59.93 -15.05 55.65
C LYS A 239 -60.17 -13.66 56.25
N ARG A 240 -59.86 -12.58 55.52
CA ARG A 240 -60.18 -11.20 55.95
C ARG A 240 -61.68 -10.96 56.04
N VAL A 241 -62.46 -11.44 55.07
CA VAL A 241 -63.93 -11.33 55.10
C VAL A 241 -64.51 -12.14 56.25
N GLU A 242 -64.08 -13.39 56.43
CA GLU A 242 -64.50 -14.25 57.54
C GLU A 242 -64.20 -13.59 58.90
N ARG A 243 -62.98 -13.08 59.10
CA ARG A 243 -62.62 -12.34 60.33
C ARG A 243 -63.50 -11.11 60.55
N ARG A 244 -63.80 -10.35 59.49
CA ARG A 244 -64.71 -9.19 59.59
C ARG A 244 -66.11 -9.63 60.01
N GLN A 245 -66.62 -10.74 59.44
CA GLN A 245 -67.91 -11.30 59.84
C GLN A 245 -67.91 -11.72 61.31
N THR A 246 -66.86 -12.41 61.77
CA THR A 246 -66.72 -12.79 63.18
C THR A 246 -66.68 -11.57 64.10
N VAL A 247 -65.90 -10.54 63.76
CA VAL A 247 -65.82 -9.29 64.55
C VAL A 247 -67.17 -8.58 64.61
N VAL A 248 -67.91 -8.52 63.51
CA VAL A 248 -69.26 -7.94 63.49
C VAL A 248 -70.22 -8.76 64.36
N ALA A 249 -70.16 -10.09 64.29
CA ALA A 249 -70.99 -10.97 65.10
C ALA A 249 -70.70 -10.84 66.60
N THR A 250 -69.42 -10.84 67.01
CA THR A 250 -69.06 -10.66 68.43
C THR A 250 -69.41 -9.28 68.94
N ARG A 251 -69.24 -8.24 68.11
CA ARG A 251 -69.66 -6.88 68.46
C ARG A 251 -71.16 -6.81 68.72
N ARG A 252 -71.97 -7.44 67.88
CA ARG A 252 -73.43 -7.53 68.06
C ARG A 252 -73.80 -8.19 69.39
N ILE A 253 -73.17 -9.34 69.71
CA ILE A 253 -73.40 -10.02 71.00
C ILE A 253 -73.00 -9.12 72.17
N ILE A 254 -71.87 -8.41 72.08
CA ILE A 254 -71.44 -7.47 73.12
C ILE A 254 -72.45 -6.32 73.28
N GLU A 255 -72.97 -5.78 72.18
CA GLU A 255 -73.98 -4.71 72.19
C GLU A 255 -75.32 -5.20 72.78
N GLU A 256 -75.75 -6.42 72.46
CA GLU A 256 -76.93 -7.08 73.05
C GLU A 256 -76.74 -7.31 74.55
N CYS A 257 -75.62 -7.91 74.99
CA CYS A 257 -75.32 -8.10 76.42
C CYS A 257 -75.19 -6.77 77.18
N LYS A 258 -74.64 -5.72 76.55
CA LYS A 258 -74.60 -4.38 77.15
C LYS A 258 -76.00 -3.80 77.31
N ALA A 259 -76.87 -3.93 76.32
CA ALA A 259 -78.25 -3.46 76.41
C ALA A 259 -79.05 -4.20 77.51
N GLU A 260 -78.84 -5.52 77.65
CA GLU A 260 -79.43 -6.32 78.74
C GLU A 260 -78.87 -5.93 80.12
N ALA A 261 -77.55 -5.68 80.21
CA ALA A 261 -76.91 -5.21 81.43
C ALA A 261 -77.39 -3.80 81.80
N ASP A 262 -77.49 -2.87 80.83
CA ASP A 262 -78.01 -1.53 81.04
C ASP A 262 -79.49 -1.54 81.46
N ALA A 263 -80.31 -2.45 80.88
CA ALA A 263 -81.71 -2.65 81.29
C ALA A 263 -81.82 -3.24 82.70
N SER A 264 -80.96 -4.20 83.04
CA SER A 264 -80.88 -4.80 84.37
C SER A 264 -80.38 -3.80 85.40
N ASP A 265 -79.39 -2.96 85.06
CA ASP A 265 -78.88 -1.86 85.88
C ASP A 265 -79.93 -0.77 86.06
N GLN A 266 -80.73 -0.46 85.03
CA GLN A 266 -81.84 0.48 85.15
C GLN A 266 -82.92 -0.08 86.08
N MET A 267 -83.32 -1.34 85.89
CA MET A 267 -84.26 -2.03 86.78
C MET A 267 -83.71 -2.15 88.21
N ALA A 268 -82.40 -2.37 88.36
CA ALA A 268 -81.73 -2.40 89.65
C ALA A 268 -81.60 -1.00 90.26
N ARG A 269 -81.40 0.08 89.49
CA ARG A 269 -81.46 1.46 89.99
C ARG A 269 -82.88 1.85 90.42
N GLU A 270 -83.89 1.40 89.71
CA GLU A 270 -85.30 1.55 90.10
C GLU A 270 -85.61 0.74 91.38
N MET A 271 -85.18 -0.52 91.44
CA MET A 271 -85.31 -1.36 92.62
C MET A 271 -84.48 -0.83 93.79
N MET A 272 -83.27 -0.30 93.58
CA MET A 272 -82.42 0.32 94.60
C MET A 272 -82.91 1.70 94.99
N ALA A 273 -83.65 2.42 94.16
CA ALA A 273 -84.41 3.58 94.63
C ALA A 273 -85.55 3.14 95.56
N GLU A 274 -86.20 2.00 95.29
CA GLU A 274 -87.15 1.34 96.21
C GLU A 274 -86.46 0.69 97.43
N ASP A 275 -85.25 0.18 97.28
CA ASP A 275 -84.48 -0.51 98.31
C ASP A 275 -83.58 0.46 99.09
N GLU A 276 -83.23 1.67 98.64
CA GLU A 276 -82.67 2.78 99.44
C GLU A 276 -83.77 3.43 100.28
N ALA A 277 -85.04 3.28 99.87
CA ALA A 277 -86.17 3.48 100.76
C ALA A 277 -86.29 2.36 101.82
N ARG A 278 -85.82 1.13 101.56
CA ARG A 278 -85.81 -0.01 102.53
C ARG A 278 -84.50 -0.23 103.32
N ARG A 279 -83.33 0.14 102.79
CA ARG A 279 -81.96 -0.08 103.30
C ARG A 279 -81.38 1.14 104.01
N ARG A 280 -82.20 2.15 104.30
CA ARG A 280 -82.00 2.96 105.51
C ARG A 280 -82.14 2.13 106.81
N ALA A 281 -82.50 0.83 106.72
CA ALA A 281 -82.73 -0.04 107.87
C ALA A 281 -81.75 -1.22 108.10
N ALA A 282 -80.75 -1.50 107.25
CA ALA A 282 -79.81 -2.59 107.56
C ALA A 282 -78.48 -2.51 106.77
N ARG A 283 -77.41 -2.10 107.44
CA ARG A 283 -76.02 -2.38 107.07
C ARG A 283 -75.28 -2.92 108.30
N ILE A 284 -74.16 -3.59 108.01
CA ILE A 284 -73.12 -4.14 108.92
C ILE A 284 -73.48 -5.59 109.31
N THR A 285 -72.78 -6.69 108.96
CA THR A 285 -71.33 -7.03 108.91
C THR A 285 -71.11 -8.30 108.06
N ALA A 286 -70.09 -8.38 107.19
CA ALA A 286 -69.45 -9.65 106.78
C ALA A 286 -68.16 -9.39 105.99
N GLU A 287 -67.07 -9.02 106.69
CA GLU A 287 -65.76 -8.74 106.07
C GLU A 287 -64.59 -9.51 106.73
N GLU A 288 -64.86 -10.62 107.44
CA GLU A 288 -63.82 -11.33 108.21
C GLU A 288 -63.53 -12.79 107.79
N GLU A 289 -64.28 -13.40 106.87
CA GLU A 289 -64.03 -14.80 106.45
C GLU A 289 -63.05 -14.97 105.25
N GLU A 290 -62.80 -13.93 104.43
CA GLU A 290 -61.90 -14.04 103.26
C GLU A 290 -60.39 -14.11 103.61
N ARG A 291 -60.00 -13.68 104.81
CA ARG A 291 -58.57 -13.58 105.19
C ARG A 291 -57.97 -14.89 105.70
N ALA A 292 -58.79 -15.90 106.00
CA ALA A 292 -58.33 -17.22 106.43
C ALA A 292 -57.94 -18.11 105.22
N ASN A 293 -58.76 -18.08 104.16
CA ASN A 293 -58.61 -18.95 102.99
C ASN A 293 -57.35 -18.63 102.15
N THR A 294 -56.94 -17.36 102.13
CA THR A 294 -55.74 -16.91 101.41
C THR A 294 -54.42 -17.38 102.04
N ARG A 295 -54.40 -17.68 103.35
CA ARG A 295 -53.17 -18.14 104.04
C ARG A 295 -52.89 -19.63 103.86
N ASP A 296 -53.93 -20.45 103.71
CA ASP A 296 -53.77 -21.89 103.50
C ASP A 296 -53.33 -22.22 102.07
N ILE A 297 -53.79 -21.45 101.08
CA ILE A 297 -53.33 -21.53 99.68
C ILE A 297 -51.83 -21.19 99.56
N PHE A 298 -51.35 -20.21 100.33
CA PHE A 298 -49.95 -19.80 100.33
C PHE A 298 -49.00 -20.86 100.94
N ARG A 299 -49.47 -21.61 101.94
CA ARG A 299 -48.71 -22.70 102.59
C ARG A 299 -48.53 -23.90 101.67
N MET A 300 -49.55 -24.22 100.88
CA MET A 300 -49.50 -25.28 99.86
C MET A 300 -48.49 -24.96 98.75
N LEU A 301 -48.41 -23.70 98.32
CA LEU A 301 -47.48 -23.26 97.27
C LEU A 301 -46.01 -23.34 97.70
N GLN A 302 -45.71 -23.15 98.99
CA GLN A 302 -44.34 -23.26 99.53
C GLN A 302 -43.84 -24.70 99.60
N GLN A 303 -44.72 -25.66 99.90
CA GLN A 303 -44.33 -27.08 100.03
C GLN A 303 -44.07 -27.76 98.68
N THR A 304 -44.71 -27.31 97.60
CA THR A 304 -44.48 -27.84 96.24
C THR A 304 -43.22 -27.30 95.56
N THR A 305 -42.64 -26.22 96.07
CA THR A 305 -41.55 -25.49 95.38
C THR A 305 -40.16 -25.77 95.99
N ALA A 306 -40.06 -26.53 97.08
CA ALA A 306 -38.82 -26.72 97.84
C ALA A 306 -37.94 -27.92 97.41
N ALA A 307 -38.25 -28.62 96.31
CA ALA A 307 -37.58 -29.87 95.94
C ALA A 307 -36.49 -29.76 94.84
N THR A 308 -35.91 -28.58 94.61
CA THR A 308 -34.71 -28.42 93.76
C THR A 308 -33.68 -27.54 94.47
N SER A 309 -32.50 -28.10 94.72
CA SER A 309 -31.37 -27.42 95.37
C SER A 309 -30.99 -26.12 94.63
N GLU A 310 -30.81 -25.02 95.37
CA GLU A 310 -30.42 -23.69 94.85
C GLU A 310 -29.14 -23.74 93.99
N GLN A 311 -28.28 -24.73 94.23
CA GLN A 311 -27.05 -24.94 93.48
C GLN A 311 -27.29 -25.56 92.09
N ASP A 312 -28.33 -26.37 91.92
CA ASP A 312 -28.70 -26.99 90.64
C ASP A 312 -29.38 -25.98 89.72
N ILE A 313 -30.23 -25.10 90.28
CA ILE A 313 -30.81 -23.96 89.55
C ILE A 313 -29.69 -23.02 89.06
N ARG A 314 -28.69 -22.74 89.91
CA ARG A 314 -27.52 -21.92 89.52
C ARG A 314 -26.68 -22.58 88.42
N ARG A 315 -26.43 -23.89 88.50
CA ARG A 315 -25.68 -24.62 87.46
C ARG A 315 -26.42 -24.65 86.13
N GLN A 316 -27.73 -24.91 86.15
CA GLN A 316 -28.56 -24.92 84.95
C GLN A 316 -28.64 -23.53 84.31
N HIS A 317 -28.73 -22.47 85.13
CA HIS A 317 -28.68 -21.09 84.65
C HIS A 317 -27.31 -20.75 84.03
N VAL A 318 -26.20 -21.11 84.67
CA VAL A 318 -24.85 -20.87 84.12
C VAL A 318 -24.63 -21.65 82.81
N SER A 319 -25.05 -22.92 82.72
CA SER A 319 -24.94 -23.70 81.46
C SER A 319 -25.77 -23.08 80.33
N CYS A 320 -27.05 -22.77 80.61
CA CYS A 320 -27.95 -22.17 79.62
C CYS A 320 -27.46 -20.79 79.15
N THR A 321 -26.95 -19.95 80.06
CA THR A 321 -26.39 -18.64 79.71
C THR A 321 -25.07 -18.75 78.93
N SER A 322 -24.24 -19.75 79.21
CA SER A 322 -23.00 -19.98 78.46
C SER A 322 -23.28 -20.47 77.03
N GLU A 323 -24.17 -21.44 76.87
CA GLU A 323 -24.56 -21.97 75.55
C GLU A 323 -25.23 -20.91 74.67
N THR A 324 -26.10 -20.08 75.25
CA THR A 324 -26.72 -18.96 74.53
C THR A 324 -25.70 -17.89 74.14
N HIS A 325 -24.70 -17.60 74.98
CA HIS A 325 -23.60 -16.69 74.62
C HIS A 325 -22.75 -17.26 73.47
N GLU A 326 -22.43 -18.55 73.48
CA GLU A 326 -21.68 -19.19 72.39
C GLU A 326 -22.45 -19.14 71.06
N GLN A 327 -23.75 -19.41 71.08
CA GLN A 327 -24.61 -19.27 69.89
C GLN A 327 -24.64 -17.83 69.38
N GLN A 328 -24.72 -16.83 70.26
CA GLN A 328 -24.66 -15.42 69.87
C GLN A 328 -23.34 -15.06 69.20
N GLU A 329 -22.21 -15.56 69.69
CA GLU A 329 -20.90 -15.30 69.08
C GLU A 329 -20.76 -15.97 67.70
N ARG A 330 -21.32 -17.18 67.52
CA ARG A 330 -21.37 -17.83 66.19
C ARG A 330 -22.20 -17.01 65.20
N LEU A 331 -23.39 -16.57 65.61
CA LEU A 331 -24.26 -15.73 64.78
C LEU A 331 -23.63 -14.38 64.44
N LYS A 332 -22.83 -13.79 65.33
CA LYS A 332 -22.06 -12.56 65.04
C LYS A 332 -20.99 -12.80 63.98
N LYS A 333 -20.25 -13.90 64.07
CA LYS A 333 -19.22 -14.27 63.07
C LYS A 333 -19.85 -14.53 61.71
N GLU A 334 -20.95 -15.29 61.65
CA GLU A 334 -21.71 -15.52 60.42
C GLU A 334 -22.26 -14.21 59.83
N ASN A 335 -22.80 -13.30 60.67
CA ASN A 335 -23.24 -11.98 60.21
C ASN A 335 -22.11 -11.12 59.64
N LEU A 336 -20.90 -11.22 60.20
CA LEU A 336 -19.72 -10.51 59.67
C LEU A 336 -19.31 -11.09 58.31
N GLN A 337 -19.23 -12.41 58.18
CA GLN A 337 -18.93 -13.08 56.90
C GLN A 337 -19.97 -12.73 55.83
N LEU A 338 -21.26 -12.79 56.15
CA LEU A 338 -22.32 -12.42 55.21
C LEU A 338 -22.27 -10.94 54.81
N LYS A 339 -21.79 -10.04 55.68
CA LYS A 339 -21.58 -8.64 55.33
C LYS A 339 -20.44 -8.48 54.34
N GLU A 340 -19.31 -9.15 54.58
CA GLU A 340 -18.15 -9.14 53.69
C GLU A 340 -18.50 -9.72 52.31
N GLU A 341 -19.19 -10.86 52.26
CA GLU A 341 -19.66 -11.47 51.01
C GLU A 341 -20.62 -10.55 50.25
N LYS A 342 -21.58 -9.93 50.95
CA LYS A 342 -22.51 -8.97 50.35
C LYS A 342 -21.78 -7.76 49.78
N ASP A 343 -20.78 -7.24 50.48
CA ASP A 343 -20.02 -6.08 50.00
C ASP A 343 -19.10 -6.44 48.83
N LEU A 344 -18.51 -7.65 48.81
CA LEU A 344 -17.78 -8.18 47.66
C LEU A 344 -18.70 -8.33 46.43
N LEU A 345 -19.87 -8.94 46.60
CA LEU A 345 -20.86 -9.08 45.52
C LEU A 345 -21.32 -7.72 45.00
N ARG A 346 -21.49 -6.73 45.88
CA ARG A 346 -21.81 -5.35 45.46
C ARG A 346 -20.70 -4.77 44.59
N GLN A 347 -19.44 -4.91 44.99
CA GLN A 347 -18.31 -4.43 44.19
C GLN A 347 -18.24 -5.10 42.82
N GLN A 348 -18.46 -6.42 42.75
CA GLN A 348 -18.51 -7.15 41.48
C GLN A 348 -19.68 -6.71 40.59
N LEU A 349 -20.84 -6.43 41.17
CA LEU A 349 -21.97 -5.89 40.41
C LEU A 349 -21.65 -4.50 39.86
N TYR A 350 -21.05 -3.62 40.67
CA TYR A 350 -20.62 -2.30 40.21
C TYR A 350 -19.58 -2.39 39.09
N SER A 351 -18.57 -3.25 39.21
CA SER A 351 -17.57 -3.41 38.15
C SER A 351 -18.21 -3.91 36.85
N MET A 352 -19.11 -4.90 36.92
CA MET A 352 -19.85 -5.36 35.74
C MET A 352 -20.73 -4.27 35.13
N ILE A 353 -21.36 -3.41 35.93
CA ILE A 353 -22.17 -2.29 35.43
C ILE A 353 -21.27 -1.30 34.67
N CYS A 354 -20.17 -0.86 35.29
CA CYS A 354 -19.22 0.06 34.65
C CYS A 354 -18.64 -0.51 33.36
N GLU A 355 -18.30 -1.81 33.34
CA GLU A 355 -17.80 -2.48 32.13
C GLU A 355 -18.84 -2.55 31.02
N ARG A 356 -20.10 -2.83 31.35
CA ARG A 356 -21.20 -2.86 30.39
C ARG A 356 -21.47 -1.47 29.81
N GLU A 357 -21.44 -0.42 30.64
CA GLU A 357 -21.57 0.96 30.19
C GLU A 357 -20.41 1.37 29.28
N ALA A 358 -19.17 1.03 29.66
CA ALA A 358 -17.99 1.29 28.83
C ALA A 358 -18.04 0.55 27.47
N ARG A 359 -18.54 -0.69 27.44
CA ARG A 359 -18.79 -1.42 26.18
C ARG A 359 -19.84 -0.71 25.34
N ARG A 360 -20.98 -0.34 25.93
CA ARG A 360 -22.06 0.37 25.23
C ARG A 360 -21.58 1.70 24.62
N ILE A 361 -20.75 2.46 25.33
CA ILE A 361 -20.19 3.73 24.81
C ILE A 361 -19.27 3.45 23.62
N ARG A 362 -18.39 2.44 23.71
CA ARG A 362 -17.52 2.06 22.58
C ARG A 362 -18.32 1.60 21.37
N ASP A 363 -19.33 0.76 21.59
CA ASP A 363 -20.19 0.25 20.52
C ASP A 363 -20.99 1.38 19.86
N GLN A 364 -21.42 2.37 20.65
CA GLN A 364 -22.08 3.56 20.11
C GLN A 364 -21.12 4.41 19.27
N GLN A 365 -19.88 4.61 19.74
CA GLN A 365 -18.86 5.36 18.99
C GLN A 365 -18.50 4.68 17.67
N THR A 366 -18.39 3.35 17.65
CA THR A 366 -18.11 2.60 16.41
C THR A 366 -19.31 2.65 15.45
N LEU A 367 -20.53 2.56 15.97
CA LEU A 367 -21.74 2.73 15.17
C LEU A 367 -21.81 4.12 14.52
N GLU A 368 -21.59 5.18 15.30
CA GLU A 368 -21.59 6.57 14.81
C GLU A 368 -20.51 6.79 13.73
N ALA A 369 -19.32 6.21 13.91
CA ALA A 369 -18.26 6.26 12.90
C ALA A 369 -18.65 5.52 11.60
N CYS A 370 -19.27 4.34 11.72
CA CYS A 370 -19.78 3.59 10.56
C CYS A 370 -20.89 4.36 9.83
N GLU A 371 -21.81 4.98 10.55
CA GLU A 371 -22.88 5.82 9.97
C GLU A 371 -22.32 7.02 9.22
N GLN A 372 -21.33 7.71 9.80
CA GLN A 372 -20.64 8.83 9.13
C GLN A 372 -19.93 8.37 7.85
N GLN A 373 -19.26 7.22 7.89
CA GLN A 373 -18.60 6.67 6.71
C GLN A 373 -19.62 6.27 5.63
N LEU A 374 -20.76 5.68 6.02
CA LEU A 374 -21.84 5.33 5.10
C LEU A 374 -22.41 6.59 4.43
N GLN A 375 -22.70 7.63 5.20
CA GLN A 375 -23.18 8.90 4.65
C GLN A 375 -22.18 9.53 3.67
N ALA A 376 -20.88 9.53 4.01
CA ALA A 376 -19.84 10.04 3.13
C ALA A 376 -19.75 9.23 1.81
N GLN A 377 -19.94 7.91 1.86
CA GLN A 377 -19.97 7.08 0.66
C GLN A 377 -21.23 7.29 -0.17
N GLN A 378 -22.39 7.47 0.47
CA GLN A 378 -23.64 7.80 -0.21
C GLN A 378 -23.51 9.13 -0.97
N GLN A 379 -22.97 10.18 -0.33
CA GLN A 379 -22.74 11.47 -0.97
C GLN A 379 -21.78 11.36 -2.17
N LYS A 380 -20.67 10.60 -2.03
CA LYS A 380 -19.75 10.36 -3.15
C LYS A 380 -20.43 9.63 -4.31
N SER A 381 -21.27 8.64 -4.01
CA SER A 381 -22.04 7.92 -5.03
C SER A 381 -23.06 8.81 -5.73
N GLU A 382 -23.73 9.68 -4.98
CA GLU A 382 -24.70 10.64 -5.53
C GLU A 382 -24.02 11.66 -6.43
N GLN A 383 -22.90 12.23 -5.98
CA GLN A 383 -22.07 13.12 -6.79
C GLN A 383 -21.55 12.44 -8.06
N ALA A 384 -21.09 11.19 -7.96
CA ALA A 384 -20.64 10.43 -9.14
C ALA A 384 -21.80 10.16 -10.12
N ARG A 385 -23.00 9.92 -9.60
CA ARG A 385 -24.22 9.75 -10.41
C ARG A 385 -24.62 11.05 -11.11
N GLU A 386 -24.64 12.17 -10.40
CA GLU A 386 -24.89 13.50 -10.98
C GLU A 386 -23.85 13.84 -12.06
N ASN A 387 -22.57 13.55 -11.82
CA ASN A 387 -21.51 13.74 -12.80
C ASN A 387 -21.73 12.88 -14.06
N ARG A 388 -22.10 11.60 -13.88
CA ARG A 388 -22.42 10.72 -15.02
C ARG A 388 -23.62 11.22 -15.79
N ASP A 389 -24.67 11.63 -15.10
CA ASP A 389 -25.93 12.08 -15.71
C ASP A 389 -25.71 13.40 -16.47
N SER A 390 -24.91 14.34 -15.92
CA SER A 390 -24.52 15.58 -16.61
C SER A 390 -23.63 15.34 -17.84
N LEU A 391 -22.67 14.39 -17.77
CA LEU A 391 -21.89 13.97 -18.93
C LEU A 391 -22.78 13.31 -20.00
N SER A 392 -23.75 12.50 -19.59
CA SER A 392 -24.69 11.84 -20.50
C SER A 392 -25.55 12.89 -21.23
N GLN A 393 -26.08 13.88 -20.50
CA GLN A 393 -26.84 14.99 -21.08
C GLN A 393 -25.98 15.84 -22.04
N THR A 394 -24.72 16.10 -21.67
CA THR A 394 -23.77 16.80 -22.54
C THR A 394 -23.53 16.02 -23.83
N LEU A 395 -23.32 14.72 -23.73
CA LEU A 395 -23.10 13.86 -24.88
C LEU A 395 -24.35 13.75 -25.77
N GLU A 396 -25.55 13.66 -25.19
CA GLU A 396 -26.82 13.72 -25.93
C GLU A 396 -26.98 15.07 -26.66
N SER A 397 -26.57 16.18 -26.05
CA SER A 397 -26.64 17.50 -26.68
C SER A 397 -25.67 17.65 -27.87
N ILE A 398 -24.49 17.02 -27.80
CA ILE A 398 -23.45 17.10 -28.85
C ILE A 398 -23.65 16.01 -29.91
N ARG A 399 -24.39 14.94 -29.61
CA ARG A 399 -24.74 13.83 -30.53
C ARG A 399 -25.09 14.28 -31.96
N PRO A 400 -26.03 15.21 -32.21
CA PRO A 400 -26.35 15.64 -33.57
C PRO A 400 -25.15 16.27 -34.29
N THR A 401 -24.33 17.04 -33.59
CA THR A 401 -23.11 17.67 -34.14
C THR A 401 -22.09 16.62 -34.55
N ILE A 402 -21.88 15.59 -33.72
CA ILE A 402 -20.97 14.47 -34.02
C ILE A 402 -21.47 13.68 -35.23
N LEU A 403 -22.77 13.37 -35.30
CA LEU A 403 -23.33 12.65 -36.44
C LEU A 403 -23.23 13.45 -37.74
N LEU A 404 -23.43 14.77 -37.67
CA LEU A 404 -23.21 15.66 -38.82
C LEU A 404 -21.74 15.67 -39.25
N LEU A 405 -20.81 15.68 -38.30
CA LEU A 405 -19.38 15.65 -38.56
C LEU A 405 -18.95 14.33 -39.20
N ALA A 406 -19.40 13.20 -38.65
CA ALA A 406 -19.22 11.87 -39.23
C ALA A 406 -19.75 11.80 -40.67
N LYS A 407 -20.93 12.41 -40.92
CA LYS A 407 -21.50 12.51 -42.27
C LYS A 407 -20.62 13.29 -43.23
N LYS A 408 -20.01 14.40 -42.80
CA LYS A 408 -19.09 15.20 -43.64
C LYS A 408 -17.77 14.47 -43.91
N LEU A 409 -17.30 13.66 -42.97
CA LEU A 409 -16.08 12.87 -43.07
C LEU A 409 -16.26 11.52 -43.80
N LYS A 410 -17.43 11.23 -44.40
CA LYS A 410 -17.68 9.97 -45.11
C LYS A 410 -16.73 9.70 -46.29
N HIS A 411 -16.13 10.74 -46.86
CA HIS A 411 -15.31 10.64 -48.06
C HIS A 411 -13.83 10.36 -47.79
N THR A 412 -13.40 10.39 -46.52
CA THR A 412 -12.03 10.10 -46.13
C THR A 412 -11.93 8.64 -45.74
N SER A 413 -11.32 7.82 -46.60
CA SER A 413 -11.11 6.39 -46.34
C SER A 413 -10.05 6.21 -45.25
N VAL A 414 -10.44 5.58 -44.15
CA VAL A 414 -9.53 5.08 -43.11
C VAL A 414 -9.85 3.60 -42.96
N ASP A 415 -8.84 2.75 -42.99
CA ASP A 415 -8.98 1.27 -43.03
C ASP A 415 -9.55 0.64 -41.74
N GLU A 416 -9.92 1.44 -40.74
CA GLU A 416 -10.47 0.99 -39.46
C GLU A 416 -11.98 1.26 -39.32
N ASP A 417 -12.77 0.90 -40.33
CA ASP A 417 -14.22 0.75 -40.15
C ASP A 417 -14.48 -0.58 -39.41
N THR A 418 -14.25 -0.57 -38.09
CA THR A 418 -14.73 -1.65 -37.22
C THR A 418 -16.26 -1.52 -37.10
N ASP A 419 -16.95 -2.29 -37.94
CA ASP A 419 -18.40 -2.54 -37.90
C ASP A 419 -18.76 -3.37 -36.65
N GLU A 420 -18.52 -2.81 -35.46
CA GLU A 420 -19.21 -3.28 -34.27
C GLU A 420 -20.68 -2.87 -34.42
N GLN A 421 -21.58 -3.85 -34.49
CA GLN A 421 -23.04 -3.63 -34.49
C GLN A 421 -23.46 -3.01 -33.15
N VAL A 422 -23.36 -1.70 -33.06
CA VAL A 422 -23.86 -0.92 -31.93
C VAL A 422 -25.18 -0.29 -32.34
N ASP A 423 -26.17 -0.36 -31.46
CA ASP A 423 -27.48 0.27 -31.64
C ASP A 423 -27.30 1.76 -32.00
N PRO A 424 -27.83 2.23 -33.14
CA PRO A 424 -27.74 3.62 -33.56
C PRO A 424 -28.24 4.62 -32.52
N ASP A 425 -29.12 4.16 -31.62
CA ASP A 425 -29.69 4.96 -30.53
C ASP A 425 -28.92 4.97 -29.21
N SER A 426 -27.90 4.13 -29.09
CA SER A 426 -27.05 4.06 -27.91
C SER A 426 -26.05 5.22 -27.80
N VAL A 427 -25.76 5.65 -26.57
CA VAL A 427 -24.63 6.53 -26.21
C VAL A 427 -23.30 5.96 -26.71
N GLU A 428 -23.19 4.64 -26.73
CA GLU A 428 -21.99 3.90 -27.13
C GLU A 428 -21.70 4.07 -28.63
N PHE A 429 -22.75 4.16 -29.46
CA PHE A 429 -22.62 4.47 -30.89
C PHE A 429 -22.06 5.89 -31.09
N VAL A 430 -22.49 6.87 -30.30
CA VAL A 430 -21.96 8.24 -30.36
C VAL A 430 -20.46 8.25 -30.02
N LEU A 431 -20.04 7.52 -28.99
CA LEU A 431 -18.63 7.40 -28.63
C LEU A 431 -17.80 6.73 -29.74
N GLN A 432 -18.34 5.70 -30.38
CA GLN A 432 -17.71 5.08 -31.55
C GLN A 432 -17.57 6.07 -32.72
N GLN A 433 -18.62 6.87 -32.98
CA GLN A 433 -18.57 7.92 -34.00
C GLN A 433 -17.53 9.00 -33.67
N ILE A 434 -17.36 9.39 -32.39
CA ILE A 434 -16.29 10.31 -31.98
C ILE A 434 -14.91 9.69 -32.27
N LYS A 435 -14.70 8.41 -31.94
CA LYS A 435 -13.44 7.71 -32.22
C LYS A 435 -13.15 7.68 -33.73
N GLN A 436 -14.14 7.34 -34.55
CA GLN A 436 -14.02 7.32 -36.01
C GLN A 436 -13.75 8.71 -36.58
N CYS A 437 -14.45 9.74 -36.11
CA CYS A 437 -14.20 11.12 -36.51
C CYS A 437 -12.76 11.54 -36.18
N LYS A 438 -12.27 11.21 -34.97
CA LYS A 438 -10.90 11.51 -34.55
C LYS A 438 -9.87 10.84 -35.46
N ALA A 439 -10.04 9.56 -35.78
CA ALA A 439 -9.15 8.83 -36.68
C ALA A 439 -9.14 9.45 -38.09
N LYS A 440 -10.31 9.80 -38.63
CA LYS A 440 -10.46 10.46 -39.93
C LYS A 440 -9.82 11.85 -39.98
N PHE A 441 -9.94 12.63 -38.90
CA PHE A 441 -9.23 13.92 -38.79
C PHE A 441 -7.72 13.76 -38.73
N LEU A 442 -7.22 12.77 -37.99
CA LEU A 442 -5.77 12.50 -37.95
C LEU A 442 -5.25 12.08 -39.33
N ALA A 443 -5.98 11.22 -40.05
CA ALA A 443 -5.63 10.84 -41.41
C ALA A 443 -5.59 12.06 -42.35
N LEU A 444 -6.64 12.91 -42.33
CA LEU A 444 -6.68 14.16 -43.08
C LEU A 444 -5.52 15.09 -42.74
N HIS A 445 -5.21 15.24 -41.45
CA HIS A 445 -4.11 16.09 -41.00
C HIS A 445 -2.77 15.58 -41.53
N THR A 446 -2.52 14.27 -41.46
CA THR A 446 -1.28 13.68 -42.01
C THR A 446 -1.21 13.80 -43.53
N GLU A 447 -2.32 13.70 -44.25
CA GLU A 447 -2.36 13.88 -45.70
C GLU A 447 -2.08 15.34 -46.10
N LEU A 448 -2.70 16.30 -45.40
CA LEU A 448 -2.41 17.73 -45.57
C LEU A 448 -0.94 18.06 -45.28
N GLN A 449 -0.32 17.38 -44.31
CA GLN A 449 1.07 17.60 -43.94
C GLN A 449 2.07 16.96 -44.94
N LYS A 450 1.66 15.91 -45.67
CA LYS A 450 2.46 15.29 -46.74
C LYS A 450 2.44 16.10 -48.04
N GLN A 451 1.38 16.88 -48.28
CA GLN A 451 1.30 17.77 -49.43
C GLN A 451 2.25 18.95 -49.22
N SER A 452 3.37 18.94 -49.94
CA SER A 452 4.48 19.89 -49.80
C SER A 452 4.15 21.33 -50.19
N ASP A 453 2.99 21.60 -50.79
CA ASP A 453 2.61 22.94 -51.26
C ASP A 453 1.15 23.28 -50.93
N LEU A 454 0.87 23.39 -49.62
CA LEU A 454 -0.45 23.74 -49.07
C LEU A 454 -1.00 25.05 -49.67
N LYS A 455 -0.11 25.99 -50.03
CA LYS A 455 -0.47 27.28 -50.62
C LYS A 455 -1.00 27.13 -52.05
N ALA A 456 -0.45 26.20 -52.84
CA ALA A 456 -0.95 25.88 -54.16
C ALA A 456 -2.30 25.16 -54.11
N VAL A 457 -2.50 24.27 -53.13
CA VAL A 457 -3.78 23.57 -52.91
C VAL A 457 -4.88 24.53 -52.47
N MET A 458 -4.58 25.46 -51.55
CA MET A 458 -5.50 26.54 -51.18
C MET A 458 -5.87 27.42 -52.37
N LYS A 459 -4.89 27.84 -53.17
CA LYS A 459 -5.15 28.66 -54.37
C LYS A 459 -6.07 27.93 -55.36
N HIS A 460 -5.81 26.66 -55.63
CA HIS A 460 -6.65 25.85 -56.52
C HIS A 460 -8.06 25.58 -55.95
N MET A 461 -8.22 25.49 -54.62
CA MET A 461 -9.52 25.44 -53.96
C MET A 461 -10.28 26.76 -54.11
N ASP A 462 -9.60 27.90 -53.93
CA ASP A 462 -10.19 29.23 -54.09
C ASP A 462 -10.60 29.48 -55.56
N GLU A 463 -9.76 29.09 -56.52
CA GLU A 463 -10.07 29.14 -57.95
C GLU A 463 -11.29 28.27 -58.29
N LYS A 464 -11.36 27.02 -57.80
CA LYS A 464 -12.53 26.15 -58.00
C LYS A 464 -13.79 26.69 -57.33
N PHE A 465 -13.66 27.29 -56.15
CA PHE A 465 -14.77 27.92 -55.46
C PHE A 465 -15.30 29.12 -56.25
N LEU A 466 -14.41 29.98 -56.76
CA LEU A 466 -14.77 31.10 -57.61
C LEU A 466 -15.45 30.64 -58.91
N VAL A 467 -15.04 29.51 -59.50
CA VAL A 467 -15.73 28.92 -60.67
C VAL A 467 -17.14 28.45 -60.31
N VAL A 468 -17.31 27.69 -59.22
CA VAL A 468 -18.63 27.21 -58.79
C VAL A 468 -19.55 28.37 -58.38
N VAL A 469 -19.01 29.43 -57.80
CA VAL A 469 -19.75 30.65 -57.46
C VAL A 469 -20.13 31.42 -58.73
N LYS A 470 -19.22 31.55 -59.72
CA LYS A 470 -19.53 32.15 -61.03
C LYS A 470 -20.65 31.39 -61.75
N GLU A 471 -20.65 30.06 -61.71
CA GLU A 471 -21.69 29.22 -62.34
C GLU A 471 -23.05 29.28 -61.62
N ARG A 472 -23.07 29.60 -60.32
CA ARG A 472 -24.31 29.68 -59.51
C ARG A 472 -24.86 31.09 -59.37
N ILE A 473 -24.16 32.10 -59.86
CA ILE A 473 -24.65 33.47 -59.89
C ILE A 473 -25.44 33.66 -61.19
N PRO A 474 -26.72 34.09 -61.12
CA PRO A 474 -27.51 34.41 -62.31
C PRO A 474 -26.83 35.50 -63.16
N ASP A 475 -26.90 35.38 -64.49
CA ASP A 475 -26.21 36.26 -65.45
C ASP A 475 -26.54 37.76 -65.27
N ASP A 476 -27.67 38.09 -64.63
CA ASP A 476 -28.14 39.47 -64.39
C ASP A 476 -27.62 40.10 -63.07
N ASN A 477 -26.70 39.44 -62.34
CA ASN A 477 -26.26 39.92 -61.02
C ASN A 477 -25.27 41.09 -61.10
N ASN A 478 -25.80 42.32 -61.12
CA ASN A 478 -25.01 43.56 -61.13
C ASN A 478 -24.59 44.05 -59.73
N ARG A 479 -24.92 43.31 -58.66
CA ARG A 479 -24.82 43.79 -57.27
C ARG A 479 -23.59 43.26 -56.52
N ILE A 480 -23.03 42.12 -56.95
CA ILE A 480 -21.85 41.50 -56.35
C ILE A 480 -20.78 41.42 -57.44
N LYS A 481 -19.71 42.22 -57.31
CA LYS A 481 -18.53 42.13 -58.19
C LYS A 481 -17.53 41.16 -57.55
N LEU A 482 -17.26 40.04 -58.20
CA LEU A 482 -16.16 39.16 -57.83
C LEU A 482 -14.86 39.86 -58.22
N LEU A 483 -14.00 40.13 -57.23
CA LEU A 483 -12.68 40.75 -57.44
C LEU A 483 -11.78 39.76 -58.17
N ASP A 484 -11.32 40.14 -59.37
CA ASP A 484 -10.30 39.41 -60.13
C ASP A 484 -8.91 39.69 -59.57
N GLU A 485 -8.06 38.67 -59.54
CA GLU A 485 -6.69 38.70 -59.05
C GLU A 485 -5.85 39.76 -59.79
N GLY A 486 -5.50 40.86 -59.12
CA GLY A 486 -4.59 41.86 -59.67
C GLY A 486 -4.68 43.25 -59.06
N ILE A 487 -4.45 43.38 -57.74
CA ILE A 487 -4.16 44.68 -57.12
C ILE A 487 -2.77 44.60 -56.50
N PRO A 488 -1.83 45.51 -56.84
CA PRO A 488 -0.54 45.59 -56.18
C PRO A 488 -0.69 45.94 -54.70
N ASP A 489 0.15 45.32 -53.91
CA ASP A 489 0.47 45.61 -52.52
C ASP A 489 0.70 47.12 -52.29
N VAL A 490 -0.33 47.83 -51.81
CA VAL A 490 -0.23 49.15 -51.19
C VAL A 490 -1.35 49.26 -50.16
N ARG A 491 -0.98 49.08 -48.88
CA ARG A 491 -1.35 49.95 -47.74
C ARG A 491 -0.74 49.37 -46.46
N ASP A 492 0.54 49.67 -46.26
CA ASP A 492 0.91 50.32 -44.99
C ASP A 492 0.10 51.63 -44.93
N ASP A 493 -0.75 51.74 -43.90
CA ASP A 493 -0.74 52.85 -42.96
C ASP A 493 -1.89 52.68 -41.95
N GLU A 494 -1.46 52.44 -40.71
CA GLU A 494 -2.05 52.92 -39.46
C GLU A 494 -3.56 52.74 -39.22
N VAL A 495 -3.89 51.67 -38.49
CA VAL A 495 -4.91 51.77 -37.42
C VAL A 495 -4.48 50.87 -36.26
N GLY A 496 -4.40 51.50 -35.09
CA GLY A 496 -3.75 51.00 -33.88
C GLY A 496 -4.22 49.63 -33.40
N ARG A 497 -3.23 48.79 -33.10
CA ARG A 497 -3.38 47.68 -32.16
C ARG A 497 -3.59 48.26 -30.77
N GLU A 498 -4.77 48.07 -30.20
CA GLU A 498 -4.88 47.92 -28.75
C GLU A 498 -4.43 46.50 -28.42
N GLU A 499 -3.22 46.40 -27.86
CA GLU A 499 -2.70 45.20 -27.22
C GLU A 499 -3.34 45.06 -25.83
N GLU A 500 -4.39 44.24 -25.70
CA GLU A 500 -4.63 43.53 -24.44
C GLU A 500 -3.90 42.19 -24.50
N ALA A 501 -2.60 42.27 -24.20
CA ALA A 501 -1.79 41.12 -23.83
C ALA A 501 -1.94 40.90 -22.32
N GLU A 502 -2.89 40.08 -21.90
CA GLU A 502 -2.78 39.41 -20.61
C GLU A 502 -2.17 38.02 -20.83
N GLY A 503 -0.86 37.97 -20.56
CA GLY A 503 -0.01 36.83 -20.81
C GLY A 503 -0.39 35.62 -19.96
N VAL A 504 -0.64 34.51 -20.67
CA VAL A 504 -0.47 33.16 -20.12
C VAL A 504 1.02 32.98 -19.85
N VAL A 505 1.41 33.07 -18.57
CA VAL A 505 2.76 32.73 -18.11
C VAL A 505 2.89 31.20 -18.01
N PRO A 506 3.96 30.59 -18.53
CA PRO A 506 4.19 29.15 -18.49
C PRO A 506 4.38 28.61 -17.07
N GLU A 507 3.83 27.41 -16.85
CA GLU A 507 3.81 26.61 -15.63
C GLU A 507 5.19 26.03 -15.27
N GLU A 508 6.18 26.88 -14.96
CA GLU A 508 7.47 26.43 -14.39
C GLU A 508 8.05 27.33 -13.28
N ALA A 509 7.26 28.27 -12.73
CA ALA A 509 7.73 29.18 -11.67
C ALA A 509 6.81 29.31 -10.43
N GLN A 510 6.07 28.26 -10.04
CA GLN A 510 5.32 28.21 -8.76
C GLN A 510 5.94 27.23 -7.75
N LYS A 511 7.23 27.42 -7.47
CA LYS A 511 7.94 26.83 -6.33
C LYS A 511 8.78 27.88 -5.62
N SER A 512 8.11 28.89 -5.08
CA SER A 512 8.58 29.85 -4.07
C SER A 512 7.32 30.61 -3.63
N ASP A 513 7.21 31.03 -2.37
CA ASP A 513 6.06 31.78 -1.80
C ASP A 513 4.97 30.96 -1.05
N ALA A 514 5.32 29.78 -0.53
CA ALA A 514 4.53 29.12 0.52
C ALA A 514 5.28 29.02 1.87
N GLN A 515 6.17 29.98 2.15
CA GLN A 515 6.88 30.13 3.42
C GLN A 515 6.95 31.59 3.88
N GLN A 516 5.82 32.28 3.98
CA GLN A 516 5.65 33.43 4.87
C GLN A 516 4.19 33.86 4.85
N GLU A 517 3.40 33.38 5.82
CA GLU A 517 2.21 34.04 6.39
C GLU A 517 1.53 33.07 7.40
N THR A 518 2.31 32.69 8.40
CA THR A 518 1.77 32.55 9.75
C THR A 518 1.88 33.92 10.42
N GLU A 519 0.89 34.27 11.25
CA GLU A 519 0.76 35.52 12.03
C GLU A 519 -0.07 36.62 11.37
N ASP A 520 -1.39 36.59 11.55
CA ASP A 520 -2.05 37.57 12.44
C ASP A 520 -3.59 37.45 12.45
N LYS A 521 -4.11 37.32 13.68
CA LYS A 521 -5.49 37.61 14.11
C LYS A 521 -5.36 38.32 15.47
N PRO A 522 -6.35 39.06 16.00
CA PRO A 522 -7.60 39.55 15.40
C PRO A 522 -7.94 41.02 15.79
N LYS A 523 -8.91 41.66 15.10
CA LYS A 523 -9.69 42.76 15.72
C LYS A 523 -11.20 42.65 15.50
N LYS A 524 -11.88 42.90 16.62
CA LYS A 524 -13.31 42.86 16.94
C LYS A 524 -14.15 43.79 16.05
N ALA A 525 -15.34 43.34 15.67
CA ALA A 525 -16.50 44.21 15.54
C ALA A 525 -17.76 43.48 16.02
N GLN A 526 -18.49 44.22 16.86
CA GLN A 526 -19.53 43.80 17.77
C GLN A 526 -20.87 44.24 17.18
N ARG A 527 -21.84 43.32 16.96
CA ARG A 527 -23.26 43.70 16.84
C ARG A 527 -24.09 42.89 17.82
N THR A 528 -24.86 43.65 18.58
CA THR A 528 -25.68 43.22 19.71
C THR A 528 -27.16 43.15 19.33
N ARG A 529 -27.91 42.44 20.18
CA ARG A 529 -29.39 42.40 20.36
C ARG A 529 -30.15 41.46 19.41
N ARG A 530 -31.10 40.63 19.85
CA ARG A 530 -31.93 40.67 21.09
C ARG A 530 -32.52 39.26 21.37
N ARG A 531 -32.50 38.83 22.63
CA ARG A 531 -33.28 37.70 23.17
C ARG A 531 -34.77 38.05 23.24
N LYS A 532 -35.65 37.08 22.95
CA LYS A 532 -36.97 36.94 23.57
C LYS A 532 -37.10 35.52 24.12
N THR A 533 -37.57 35.43 25.35
CA THR A 533 -37.73 34.25 26.20
C THR A 533 -39.13 33.65 26.11
N LYS A 534 -39.17 32.32 26.23
CA LYS A 534 -40.17 31.44 26.90
C LYS A 534 -41.65 31.48 26.47
N SER A 535 -42.13 30.29 26.07
CA SER A 535 -43.34 29.70 26.64
C SER A 535 -43.19 28.17 26.78
N GLN A 536 -43.41 27.69 27.99
CA GLN A 536 -43.60 26.29 28.39
C GLN A 536 -44.99 25.79 27.99
N SER A 537 -45.09 24.53 27.53
CA SER A 537 -46.24 23.60 27.73
C SER A 537 -45.76 22.22 27.25
N SER A 538 -45.34 21.29 28.11
CA SER A 538 -46.14 20.36 28.91
C SER A 538 -47.05 19.42 28.11
N ARG A 539 -46.77 18.10 28.25
CA ARG A 539 -47.64 16.91 28.10
C ARG A 539 -48.04 16.54 26.67
N ASP A 540 -48.02 15.28 26.23
CA ASP A 540 -48.48 14.05 26.89
C ASP A 540 -47.68 12.80 26.49
N TRP A 541 -47.63 11.85 27.43
CA TRP A 541 -47.37 10.43 27.21
C TRP A 541 -48.71 9.72 26.97
N ARG A 542 -48.76 8.80 26.01
CA ARG A 542 -49.56 7.57 26.05
C ARG A 542 -48.77 6.43 25.44
#